data_AF-A0A932GMQ3-F1
#
_entry.id   AF-A0A932GMQ3-F1
#
_cell.length_a   1.000
_cell.length_b   1.000
_cell.length_c   1.000
_cell.angle_alpha   90.00
_cell.angle_beta   90.00
_cell.angle_gamma   90.00
#
_symmetry.space_group_name_H-M   'P 1'
#
loop_
_entity.id
_entity.type
_entity.pdbx_description
1 polymer ?
#
loop_
_entity_poly.entity_id
_entity_poly.type
_entity_poly.pdbx_seq_one_letter_code
_entity_poly.pdbx_strand_id
1 'polypeptide(L)'
;MKFSLAEQFPELAAELARLLDAQGEIALAQRVSSLNVVDRCRCGDDFCATMYALPHPKGPWGKGHRTIALHPEEGFLIVDVLHDDIAEIEVLFRDSVRDRLVQLMP
;
A
#
# COMPACT_ATOMS: atom_id res chain seq x y z
N MET A 1 -11.39 -7.27 9.12
CA MET A 1 -11.03 -6.20 10.06
C MET A 1 -10.37 -5.10 9.24
N LYS A 2 -10.66 -3.83 9.53
CA LYS A 2 -10.09 -2.67 8.83
C LYS A 2 -9.22 -1.90 9.82
N PHE A 3 -8.05 -1.40 9.40
CA PHE A 3 -7.20 -0.56 10.24
C PHE A 3 -6.61 0.62 9.46
N SER A 4 -6.22 1.68 10.16
CA SER A 4 -5.56 2.85 9.57
C SER A 4 -4.08 2.57 9.29
N LEU A 5 -3.63 2.86 8.06
CA LEU A 5 -2.21 2.71 7.69
C LEU A 5 -1.33 3.61 8.55
N ALA A 6 -1.71 4.87 8.72
CA ALA A 6 -0.92 5.86 9.45
C ALA A 6 -0.79 5.53 10.95
N GLU A 7 -1.77 4.84 11.54
CA GLU A 7 -1.71 4.42 12.95
C GLU A 7 -0.84 3.18 13.15
N GLN A 8 -0.93 2.21 12.23
CA GLN A 8 -0.25 0.91 12.38
C GLN A 8 1.16 0.90 11.78
N PHE A 9 1.41 1.75 10.78
CA PHE A 9 2.67 1.85 10.03
C PHE A 9 3.02 3.33 9.78
N PRO A 10 3.25 4.13 10.84
CA PRO A 10 3.43 5.57 10.73
C PRO A 10 4.61 5.96 9.83
N GLU A 11 5.72 5.23 9.92
CA GLU A 11 6.93 5.49 9.10
C GLU A 11 6.67 5.20 7.62
N LEU A 12 6.05 4.05 7.31
CA LEU A 12 5.65 3.70 5.95
C LEU A 12 4.66 4.72 5.37
N ALA A 13 3.67 5.16 6.16
CA ALA A 13 2.71 6.16 5.73
C ALA A 13 3.38 7.51 5.40
N ALA A 14 4.33 7.95 6.24
CA ALA A 14 5.07 9.17 5.99
C ALA A 14 5.97 9.05 4.74
N GLU A 15 6.66 7.93 4.57
CA GLU A 15 7.47 7.66 3.39
C GLU A 15 6.62 7.63 2.12
N LEU A 16 5.49 6.92 2.15
CA LEU A 16 4.56 6.81 1.04
C LEU A 16 4.04 8.18 0.60
N ALA A 17 3.60 9.02 1.54
CA ALA A 17 3.13 10.37 1.25
C ALA A 17 4.23 11.23 0.60
N ARG A 18 5.45 11.18 1.15
CA ARG A 18 6.60 11.92 0.62
C ARG A 18 6.97 11.48 -0.80
N LEU A 19 6.99 10.18 -1.07
CA LEU A 19 7.37 9.64 -2.37
C LEU A 19 6.31 9.92 -3.44
N LEU A 20 5.03 9.84 -3.09
CA LEU A 20 3.93 10.24 -3.98
C LEU A 20 4.01 11.73 -4.32
N ASP A 21 4.20 12.59 -3.31
CA ASP A 21 4.36 14.04 -3.52
C ASP A 21 5.55 14.37 -4.43
N ALA A 22 6.70 13.72 -4.22
CA ALA A 22 7.89 13.89 -5.04
C ALA A 22 7.69 13.47 -6.51
N GLN A 23 6.75 12.56 -6.79
CA GLN A 23 6.36 12.18 -8.16
C GLN A 23 5.20 13.01 -8.73
N GLY A 24 4.74 14.04 -8.00
CA GLY A 24 3.65 14.93 -8.43
C GLY A 24 2.24 14.41 -8.11
N GLU A 25 2.12 13.31 -7.37
CA GLU A 25 0.85 12.66 -7.00
C GLU A 25 0.26 13.28 -5.72
N ILE A 26 0.14 14.61 -5.69
CA ILE A 26 -0.18 15.40 -4.50
C ILE A 26 -1.50 14.97 -3.86
N ALA A 27 -2.53 14.71 -4.67
CA ALA A 27 -3.84 14.29 -4.18
C ALA A 27 -3.79 12.91 -3.48
N LEU A 28 -2.99 11.97 -4.03
CA LEU A 28 -2.78 10.65 -3.42
C LEU A 28 -1.93 10.77 -2.15
N ALA A 29 -0.89 11.59 -2.16
CA ALA A 29 -0.04 11.85 -1.00
C ALA A 29 -0.85 12.34 0.22
N GLN A 30 -1.78 13.28 0.01
CA GLN A 30 -2.67 13.78 1.08
C GLN A 30 -3.58 12.68 1.64
N ARG A 31 -4.07 11.78 0.77
CA ARG A 31 -4.98 10.69 1.14
C ARG A 31 -4.33 9.65 2.06
N VAL A 32 -3.01 9.46 1.99
CA VAL A 32 -2.27 8.46 2.78
C VAL A 32 -2.58 8.54 4.28
N SER A 33 -2.68 9.76 4.83
CA SER A 33 -2.99 10.01 6.24
C SER A 33 -4.34 9.44 6.71
N SER A 34 -5.29 9.26 5.80
CA SER A 34 -6.63 8.73 6.04
C SER A 34 -6.84 7.32 5.47
N LEU A 35 -5.78 6.74 4.88
CA LEU A 35 -5.86 5.47 4.20
C LEU A 35 -6.08 4.35 5.21
N ASN A 36 -7.02 3.48 4.88
CA ASN A 36 -7.30 2.31 5.66
C ASN A 36 -7.04 1.06 4.84
N VAL A 37 -6.40 0.08 5.47
CA VAL A 37 -6.20 -1.25 4.93
C VAL A 37 -7.41 -2.12 5.26
N VAL A 38 -8.01 -2.72 4.25
CA VAL A 38 -9.20 -3.58 4.37
C VAL A 38 -8.88 -5.06 4.22
N ASP A 39 -7.80 -5.40 3.53
CA ASP A 39 -7.31 -6.77 3.40
C ASP A 39 -5.79 -6.78 3.09
N ARG A 40 -5.17 -7.96 2.98
CA ARG A 40 -3.79 -8.14 2.53
C ARG A 40 -3.61 -9.33 1.60
N CYS A 41 -2.48 -9.36 0.90
CA CYS A 41 -2.07 -10.53 0.12
C CYS A 41 -1.72 -11.72 1.04
N ARG A 42 -2.02 -12.93 0.56
CA ARG A 42 -1.75 -14.23 1.22
C ARG A 42 -1.07 -15.23 0.29
N CYS A 43 -0.25 -14.74 -0.67
CA CYS A 43 0.46 -15.63 -1.61
C CYS A 43 1.40 -16.62 -0.91
N GLY A 44 1.87 -16.28 0.30
CA GLY A 44 2.78 -17.11 1.08
C GLY A 44 4.25 -16.87 0.78
N ASP A 45 4.55 -15.97 -0.15
CA ASP A 45 5.92 -15.55 -0.44
C ASP A 45 6.51 -14.78 0.74
N ASP A 46 7.78 -15.06 1.04
CA ASP A 46 8.46 -14.47 2.19
C ASP A 46 8.69 -12.97 2.01
N PHE A 47 8.86 -12.44 0.80
CA PHE A 47 9.11 -11.00 0.60
C PHE A 47 7.85 -10.13 0.63
N CYS A 48 6.64 -10.70 0.63
CA CYS A 48 5.41 -9.97 0.30
C CYS A 48 4.69 -9.41 1.53
N ALA A 49 4.47 -8.09 1.55
CA ALA A 49 3.63 -7.39 2.51
C ALA A 49 2.57 -6.51 1.85
N THR A 50 2.03 -6.95 0.70
CA THR A 50 1.02 -6.21 -0.04
C THR A 50 -0.27 -6.02 0.76
N MET A 51 -0.75 -4.79 0.78
CA MET A 51 -1.93 -4.32 1.50
C MET A 51 -2.98 -3.79 0.53
N TYR A 52 -4.25 -4.09 0.77
CA TYR A 52 -5.37 -3.62 -0.03
C TYR A 52 -6.15 -2.54 0.73
N ALA A 53 -6.35 -1.39 0.09
CA ALA A 53 -7.21 -0.31 0.59
C ALA A 53 -8.65 -0.43 0.07
N LEU A 54 -8.85 -1.16 -1.03
CA LEU A 54 -10.15 -1.56 -1.57
C LEU A 54 -10.26 -3.09 -1.60
N PRO A 55 -11.47 -3.69 -1.57
CA PRO A 55 -11.60 -5.14 -1.73
C PRO A 55 -10.99 -5.60 -3.07
N HIS A 56 -9.97 -6.45 -3.01
CA HIS A 56 -9.29 -6.93 -4.22
C HIS A 56 -10.25 -7.79 -5.07
N PRO A 57 -10.37 -7.54 -6.38
CA PRO A 57 -11.26 -8.30 -7.24
C PRO A 57 -10.74 -9.73 -7.47
N LYS A 58 -11.60 -10.60 -8.00
CA LYS A 58 -11.15 -11.87 -8.58
C LYS A 58 -10.62 -11.60 -9.99
N GLY A 59 -9.32 -11.31 -10.10
CA GLY A 59 -8.66 -10.95 -11.35
C GLY A 59 -8.10 -9.52 -11.31
N PRO A 60 -7.94 -8.85 -12.47
CA PRO A 60 -7.36 -7.50 -12.53
C PRO A 60 -8.33 -6.43 -11.99
N TRP A 61 -7.77 -5.31 -11.53
CA TRP A 61 -8.52 -4.12 -11.08
C TRP A 61 -9.48 -3.54 -12.14
N GLY A 62 -9.13 -3.65 -13.41
CA GLY A 62 -9.99 -3.26 -14.53
C GLY A 62 -9.79 -1.82 -15.02
N LYS A 63 -10.80 -1.24 -15.67
CA LYS A 63 -10.69 0.07 -16.32
C LYS A 63 -10.46 1.18 -15.29
N GLY A 64 -9.48 2.05 -15.56
CA GLY A 64 -9.12 3.15 -14.65
C GLY A 64 -8.04 2.76 -13.64
N HIS A 65 -7.60 1.51 -13.64
CA HIS A 65 -6.40 1.10 -12.92
C HIS A 65 -5.14 1.67 -13.57
N ARG A 66 -4.22 2.13 -12.73
CA ARG A 66 -2.84 2.46 -13.09
C ARG A 66 -1.92 2.13 -11.91
N THR A 67 -0.64 1.96 -12.22
CA THR A 67 0.38 1.61 -11.24
C THR A 67 1.42 2.72 -11.15
N ILE A 68 1.82 3.06 -9.93
CA ILE A 68 2.88 4.02 -9.62
C ILE A 68 4.00 3.25 -8.92
N ALA A 69 5.15 3.12 -9.59
CA ALA A 69 6.36 2.59 -8.98
C ALA A 69 7.10 3.73 -8.26
N LEU A 70 7.22 3.63 -6.95
CA LEU A 70 7.95 4.58 -6.12
C LEU A 70 9.43 4.17 -6.00
N HIS A 71 10.26 5.10 -5.55
CA HIS A 71 11.70 4.89 -5.37
C HIS A 71 12.09 5.08 -3.91
N PRO A 72 11.77 4.11 -3.03
CA PRO A 72 12.20 4.15 -1.62
C PRO A 72 13.69 3.85 -1.47
N GLU A 73 14.22 4.09 -0.27
CA GLU A 73 15.58 3.68 0.09
C GLU A 73 15.70 2.17 0.35
N GLU A 74 14.63 1.55 0.87
CA GLU A 74 14.56 0.13 1.22
C GLU A 74 13.45 -0.60 0.44
N GLY A 75 13.76 -1.79 -0.08
CA GLY A 75 12.77 -2.67 -0.71
C GLY A 75 12.07 -2.05 -1.93
N PHE A 76 10.83 -2.46 -2.18
CA PHE A 76 9.99 -1.86 -3.22
C PHE A 76 8.68 -1.36 -2.63
N LEU A 77 8.24 -0.22 -3.16
CA LEU A 77 6.92 0.35 -2.92
C LEU A 77 6.26 0.62 -4.26
N ILE A 78 5.18 -0.10 -4.53
CA ILE A 78 4.33 0.11 -5.71
C ILE A 78 2.93 0.42 -5.23
N VAL A 79 2.28 1.39 -5.85
CA VAL A 79 0.92 1.83 -5.51
C VAL A 79 0.03 1.60 -6.72
N ASP A 80 -0.99 0.77 -6.58
CA ASP A 80 -2.05 0.74 -7.57
C ASP A 80 -3.14 1.73 -7.21
N VAL A 81 -3.55 2.47 -8.22
CA VAL A 81 -4.58 3.48 -8.16
C VAL A 81 -5.73 3.03 -9.03
N LEU A 82 -6.94 3.01 -8.49
CA LEU A 82 -8.15 2.77 -9.25
C LEU A 82 -8.91 4.10 -9.35
N HIS A 83 -8.99 4.63 -10.57
CA HIS A 83 -9.41 6.00 -10.85
C HIS A 83 -8.48 7.00 -10.15
N ASP A 84 -8.92 7.55 -9.01
CA ASP A 84 -8.18 8.56 -8.26
C ASP A 84 -7.85 8.10 -6.83
N ASP A 85 -8.20 6.87 -6.46
CA ASP A 85 -8.02 6.33 -5.12
C ASP A 85 -6.98 5.22 -5.06
N ILE A 86 -6.21 5.18 -3.96
CA ILE A 86 -5.27 4.10 -3.68
C ILE A 86 -6.08 2.81 -3.47
N ALA A 87 -5.84 1.82 -4.31
CA ALA A 87 -6.48 0.51 -4.25
C ALA A 87 -5.59 -0.51 -3.52
N GLU A 88 -4.29 -0.45 -3.76
CA GLU A 88 -3.30 -1.43 -3.29
C GLU A 88 -1.95 -0.77 -3.07
N ILE A 89 -1.22 -1.27 -2.09
CA ILE A 89 0.17 -0.90 -1.81
C ILE A 89 0.96 -2.20 -1.74
N GLU A 90 1.80 -2.44 -2.74
CA GLU A 90 2.77 -3.51 -2.70
C GLU A 90 3.99 -3.04 -1.92
N VAL A 91 4.21 -3.67 -0.77
CA VAL A 91 5.42 -3.48 0.04
C VAL A 91 6.22 -4.77 -0.04
N LEU A 92 7.36 -4.73 -0.72
CA LEU A 92 8.16 -5.92 -0.99
C LEU A 92 9.53 -5.82 -0.33
N PHE A 93 10.02 -6.95 0.18
CA PHE A 93 11.32 -7.09 0.85
C PHE A 93 11.49 -6.18 2.07
N ARG A 94 10.43 -6.03 2.88
CA ARG A 94 10.45 -5.31 4.16
C ARG A 94 9.86 -6.17 5.28
N ASP A 95 10.71 -7.03 5.84
CA ASP A 95 10.33 -8.05 6.81
C ASP A 95 9.56 -7.49 8.03
N SER A 96 9.99 -6.33 8.53
CA SER A 96 9.34 -5.67 9.67
C SER A 96 7.88 -5.28 9.37
N VAL A 97 7.61 -4.80 8.16
CA VAL A 97 6.25 -4.46 7.69
C VAL A 97 5.43 -5.73 7.53
N ARG A 98 5.99 -6.77 6.89
CA ARG A 98 5.34 -8.07 6.69
C ARG A 98 4.91 -8.69 8.02
N ASP A 99 5.85 -8.82 8.95
CA ASP A 99 5.62 -9.51 10.21
C ASP A 99 4.54 -8.79 11.03
N ARG A 100 4.57 -7.46 11.05
CA ARG A 100 3.54 -6.65 11.69
C ARG A 100 2.18 -6.79 10.99
N LEU A 101 2.17 -6.81 9.65
CA LEU A 101 0.95 -6.96 8.87
C LEU A 101 0.28 -8.32 9.11
N VAL A 102 1.07 -9.41 9.22
CA VAL A 102 0.56 -10.74 9.55
C VAL A 102 -0.01 -10.79 10.97
N GLN A 103 0.59 -10.11 11.94
CA GLN A 103 0.03 -10.01 13.30
C GLN A 103 -1.31 -9.28 13.33
N LEU A 104 -1.43 -8.20 12.56
CA LEU A 104 -2.67 -7.43 12.46
C LEU A 104 -3.74 -8.20 11.69
N MET A 105 -3.36 -8.92 10.66
CA MET A 105 -4.27 -9.63 9.79
C MET A 105 -3.68 -10.99 9.45
N PRO A 106 -4.00 -12.06 10.18
CA PRO A 106 -3.48 -13.40 9.86
C PRO A 106 -3.97 -13.97 8.52
#